data_AF-A0A4Y1WZU6-F1
#
_entry.id   AF-A0A4Y1WZU6-F1
#
_cell.length_a   1.000
_cell.length_b   1.000
_cell.length_c   1.000
_cell.angle_alpha   90.00
_cell.angle_beta   90.00
_cell.angle_gamma   90.00
#
_symmetry.space_group_name_H-M   'P 1'
#
loop_
_entity.id
_entity.type
_entity.pdbx_description
1 polymer ?
#
loop_
_entity_poly.entity_id
_entity_poly.type
_entity_poly.pdbx_seq_one_letter_code
_entity_poly.pdbx_strand_id
1 'polypeptide(L)'
;MNNNIPIQQVIDQGLKIMQNGQVTDAMYQVWVEYSKSILNMTTKNPSIYSNYLSVILAASNPNIQPYQRLSMCLQYLIKIQPII
;
A
#
# COMPACT_ATOMS: atom_id res chain seq x y z
N MET A 1 -15.30 -17.06 5.93
CA MET A 1 -14.15 -16.97 5.00
C MET A 1 -13.56 -15.58 5.18
N ASN A 2 -12.27 -15.48 5.51
CA ASN A 2 -11.60 -14.20 5.75
C ASN A 2 -11.50 -13.44 4.41
N ASN A 3 -12.30 -12.39 4.22
CA ASN A 3 -12.30 -11.59 2.99
C ASN A 3 -11.03 -10.74 2.82
N ASN A 4 -10.11 -10.77 3.79
CA ASN A 4 -8.98 -9.84 3.90
C ASN A 4 -7.66 -10.47 3.43
N ILE A 5 -7.70 -11.70 2.92
CA ILE A 5 -6.54 -12.42 2.36
C ILE A 5 -5.83 -11.60 1.27
N PRO A 6 -6.53 -10.95 0.32
CA PRO A 6 -5.84 -10.20 -0.74
C PRO A 6 -5.02 -9.02 -0.19
N ILE A 7 -5.56 -8.28 0.78
CA ILE A 7 -4.84 -7.15 1.38
C ILE A 7 -3.71 -7.61 2.30
N GLN A 8 -3.85 -8.73 3.01
CA GLN A 8 -2.74 -9.33 3.74
C GLN A 8 -1.55 -9.64 2.80
N GLN A 9 -1.81 -10.20 1.61
CA GLN A 9 -0.75 -10.49 0.64
C GLN A 9 -0.01 -9.23 0.16
N VAL A 10 -0.74 -8.13 -0.06
CA VAL A 10 -0.16 -6.82 -0.41
C VAL A 10 0.74 -6.30 0.72
N ILE A 11 0.27 -6.41 1.96
CA ILE A 11 1.03 -5.99 3.16
C ILE A 11 2.30 -6.83 3.28
N ASP A 12 2.20 -8.16 3.20
CA ASP A 12 3.34 -9.07 3.31
C ASP A 12 4.38 -8.82 2.23
N GLN A 13 3.94 -8.59 0.98
CA GLN A 13 4.84 -8.25 -0.12
C GLN A 13 5.58 -6.93 0.15
N GLY A 14 4.88 -5.90 0.64
CA GLY A 14 5.50 -4.61 0.95
C GLY A 14 6.50 -4.72 2.10
N LEU A 15 6.15 -5.45 3.17
CA LEU A 15 7.07 -5.71 4.28
C LEU A 15 8.32 -6.46 3.81
N LYS A 16 8.17 -7.45 2.93
CA LYS A 16 9.30 -8.17 2.33
C LYS A 16 10.20 -7.24 1.49
N ILE A 17 9.61 -6.32 0.71
CA ILE A 17 10.37 -5.31 -0.04
C ILE A 17 11.18 -4.43 0.92
N MET A 18 10.61 -4.00 2.05
CA MET A 18 11.33 -3.21 3.06
C MET A 18 12.47 -3.99 3.74
N GLN A 19 12.30 -5.29 3.93
CA GLN A 19 13.31 -6.15 4.56
C GLN A 19 14.49 -6.48 3.64
N ASN A 20 14.27 -6.48 2.32
CA ASN A 20 15.28 -6.88 1.33
C ASN A 20 16.35 -5.81 1.05
N GLY A 21 16.35 -4.66 1.73
CA GLY A 21 17.36 -3.61 1.60
C GLY A 21 16.86 -2.35 0.90
N GLN A 22 17.62 -1.84 -0.09
CA GLN A 22 17.27 -0.58 -0.77
C GLN A 22 15.99 -0.72 -1.60
N VAL A 23 14.94 0.00 -1.19
CA VAL A 23 13.72 0.17 -1.96
C VAL A 23 14.00 1.17 -3.09
N THR A 24 13.84 0.74 -4.32
CA THR A 24 13.98 1.59 -5.51
C THR A 24 12.64 2.22 -5.90
N ASP A 25 12.67 3.31 -6.67
CA ASP A 25 11.45 3.90 -7.23
C ASP A 25 10.64 2.91 -8.07
N ALA A 26 11.32 2.04 -8.83
CA ALA A 26 10.66 1.01 -9.64
C ALA A 26 9.95 -0.02 -8.75
N MET A 27 10.58 -0.47 -7.66
CA MET A 27 9.96 -1.38 -6.70
C MET A 27 8.72 -0.75 -6.04
N TYR A 28 8.83 0.52 -5.63
CA TYR A 28 7.70 1.27 -5.10
C TYR A 28 6.56 1.39 -6.11
N GLN A 29 6.85 1.76 -7.37
CA GLN A 29 5.83 1.91 -8.40
C GLN A 29 5.08 0.61 -8.71
N VAL A 30 5.81 -0.51 -8.84
CA VAL A 30 5.18 -1.82 -9.06
C VAL A 30 4.29 -2.20 -7.87
N TRP A 31 4.79 -2.02 -6.65
CA TRP A 31 4.04 -2.37 -5.46
C TRP A 31 2.80 -1.48 -5.25
N VAL A 32 2.90 -0.17 -5.50
CA VAL A 32 1.77 0.75 -5.32
C VAL A 32 0.65 0.48 -6.32
N GLU A 33 0.96 0.17 -7.59
CA GLU A 33 -0.07 -0.19 -8.57
C GLU A 33 -0.76 -1.51 -8.22
N TYR A 34 0.01 -2.51 -7.76
CA TYR A 34 -0.56 -3.76 -7.26
C TYR A 34 -1.50 -3.52 -6.06
N SER A 35 -1.06 -2.72 -5.09
CA SER A 35 -1.84 -2.41 -3.90
C SER A 35 -3.17 -1.67 -4.21
N LYS A 36 -3.16 -0.75 -5.18
CA LYS A 36 -4.37 -0.04 -5.64
C LYS A 36 -5.39 -1.01 -6.23
N SER A 37 -4.94 -1.89 -7.11
CA SER A 37 -5.79 -2.89 -7.77
C SER A 37 -6.48 -3.79 -6.72
N ILE A 38 -5.69 -4.32 -5.79
CA ILE A 38 -6.20 -5.22 -4.76
C ILE A 38 -7.13 -4.50 -3.79
N LEU A 39 -6.81 -3.26 -3.37
CA LEU A 39 -7.69 -2.49 -2.51
C LEU A 39 -9.02 -2.21 -3.18
N ASN A 40 -9.01 -1.80 -4.46
CA ASN A 40 -10.23 -1.55 -5.23
C ASN A 40 -11.12 -2.81 -5.37
N MET A 41 -10.50 -3.99 -5.45
CA MET A 41 -11.24 -5.26 -5.51
C MET A 41 -11.78 -5.70 -4.13
N THR A 42 -11.12 -5.30 -3.05
CA THR A 42 -11.42 -5.81 -1.69
C THR A 42 -12.40 -4.89 -0.95
N THR A 43 -12.26 -3.57 -1.05
CA THR A 43 -13.11 -2.63 -0.31
C THR A 43 -14.38 -2.31 -1.08
N LYS A 44 -15.53 -2.40 -0.40
CA LYS A 44 -16.81 -1.81 -0.87
C LYS A 44 -16.99 -0.37 -0.40
N ASN A 45 -16.08 0.14 0.43
CA ASN A 45 -16.14 1.48 0.97
C ASN A 45 -15.30 2.44 0.10
N PRO A 46 -15.94 3.35 -0.67
CA PRO A 46 -15.23 4.26 -1.56
C PRO A 46 -14.34 5.26 -0.81
N SER A 47 -14.66 5.60 0.44
CA SER A 47 -13.83 6.48 1.27
C SER A 47 -12.49 5.83 1.63
N ILE A 48 -12.46 4.51 1.87
CA ILE A 48 -11.21 3.79 2.13
C ILE A 48 -10.28 3.86 0.92
N TYR A 49 -10.82 3.67 -0.28
CA TYR A 49 -10.04 3.75 -1.52
C TYR A 49 -9.58 5.19 -1.79
N SER A 50 -10.47 6.18 -1.66
CA SER A 50 -10.14 7.59 -1.87
C SER A 50 -9.05 8.09 -0.91
N ASN A 51 -9.15 7.74 0.38
CA ASN A 51 -8.13 8.07 1.37
C ASN A 51 -6.78 7.41 1.05
N TYR A 52 -6.78 6.18 0.50
CA TYR A 52 -5.55 5.55 0.06
C TYR A 52 -4.89 6.30 -1.10
N LEU A 53 -5.67 6.77 -2.07
CA LEU A 53 -5.15 7.61 -3.15
C LEU A 53 -4.54 8.92 -2.61
N SER A 54 -5.12 9.52 -1.57
CA SER A 54 -4.54 10.69 -0.91
C SER A 54 -3.20 10.38 -0.24
N VAL A 55 -3.05 9.20 0.37
CA VAL A 55 -1.76 8.75 0.93
C VAL A 55 -0.71 8.59 -0.17
N ILE A 56 -1.08 7.98 -1.31
CA ILE A 56 -0.18 7.81 -2.46
C ILE A 56 0.25 9.16 -3.02
N LEU A 57 -0.68 10.11 -3.13
CA LEU A 57 -0.38 11.48 -3.59
C LEU A 57 0.55 12.22 -2.62
N ALA A 58 0.33 12.08 -1.30
CA ALA A 58 1.26 12.64 -0.32
C ALA A 58 2.65 12.00 -0.42
N ALA A 59 2.71 10.69 -0.70
CA ALA A 59 3.95 9.96 -0.90
C ALA A 59 4.65 10.31 -2.22
N SER A 60 3.97 10.86 -3.24
CA SER A 60 4.61 11.25 -4.51
C SER A 60 5.47 12.52 -4.42
N ASN A 61 5.65 13.08 -3.23
CA ASN A 61 6.57 14.18 -3.00
C ASN A 61 8.01 13.76 -3.39
N PRO A 62 8.70 14.51 -4.27
CA PRO A 62 10.03 14.14 -4.76
C PRO A 62 11.10 14.09 -3.67
N ASN A 63 10.90 14.78 -2.54
CA ASN A 63 11.83 14.78 -1.41
C ASN A 63 11.70 13.56 -0.49
N ILE A 64 10.66 12.73 -0.67
CA ILE A 64 10.44 11.53 0.11
C ILE A 64 11.13 10.36 -0.58
N GLN A 65 11.95 9.60 0.15
CA GLN A 65 12.65 8.44 -0.40
C GLN A 65 11.69 7.27 -0.67
N PRO A 66 11.93 6.39 -1.65
CA PRO A 66 11.02 5.29 -1.99
C PRO A 66 10.64 4.39 -0.81
N TYR A 67 11.60 4.13 0.09
CA TYR A 67 11.36 3.41 1.34
C TYR A 67 10.30 4.09 2.22
N GLN A 68 10.39 5.42 2.39
CA GLN A 68 9.43 6.20 3.17
C GLN A 68 8.05 6.23 2.49
N ARG A 69 8.01 6.39 1.16
CA ARG A 69 6.77 6.34 0.37
C ARG A 69 6.04 5.02 0.58
N LEU A 70 6.76 3.91 0.47
CA LEU A 70 6.25 2.56 0.67
C LEU A 70 5.79 2.35 2.13
N SER A 71 6.55 2.85 3.12
CA SER A 71 6.16 2.81 4.53
C SER A 71 4.86 3.56 4.81
N MET A 72 4.67 4.76 4.25
CA MET A 72 3.42 5.53 4.40
C MET A 72 2.21 4.75 3.90
N CYS A 73 2.33 4.14 2.72
CA CYS A 73 1.26 3.36 2.11
C CYS A 73 0.97 2.08 2.93
N LEU A 74 2.01 1.37 3.37
CA LEU A 74 1.86 0.17 4.22
C LEU A 74 1.18 0.48 5.55
N GLN A 75 1.57 1.57 6.21
CA GLN A 75 0.95 1.98 7.48
C GLN A 75 -0.55 2.22 7.32
N TYR A 76 -0.98 2.79 6.19
CA TYR A 76 -2.40 2.94 5.90
C TYR A 76 -3.09 1.59 5.72
N LEU A 77 -2.54 0.70 4.87
CA LEU A 77 -3.12 -0.61 4.59
C LEU A 77 -3.22 -1.49 5.84
N ILE A 78 -2.21 -1.47 6.71
CA ILE A 78 -2.22 -2.19 7.99
C ILE A 78 -3.34 -1.65 8.91
N LYS A 79 -3.53 -0.33 8.97
CA LYS A 79 -4.56 0.29 9.80
C LYS A 79 -5.98 -0.06 9.34
N ILE A 80 -6.21 -0.11 8.02
CA ILE A 80 -7.54 -0.40 7.49
C ILE A 80 -7.84 -1.89 7.39
N GLN A 81 -6.81 -2.76 7.46
CA GLN A 81 -6.98 -4.21 7.29
C GLN A 81 -8.08 -4.84 8.16
N PRO A 82 -8.30 -4.46 9.44
CA PRO A 82 -9.33 -5.06 10.28
C PRO A 82 -10.76 -4.63 9.93
N ILE A 83 -10.93 -3.58 9.10
CA ILE A 83 -12.23 -2.94 8.83
C ILE A 83 -12.68 -3.05 7.36
N ILE A 84 -11.86 -3.66 6.51
CA ILE A 84 -12.21 -4.11 5.15
C ILE A 84 -12.73 -5.55 5.17
#